data_AF-A0A9E3IH21-F1
#
_entry.id   AF-A0A9E3IH21-F1
#
_cell.length_a   1.000
_cell.length_b   1.000
_cell.length_c   1.000
_cell.angle_alpha   90.00
_cell.angle_beta   90.00
_cell.angle_gamma   90.00
#
_symmetry.space_group_name_H-M   'P 1'
#
loop_
_entity.id
_entity.type
_entity.pdbx_description
1 polymer ?
#
loop_
_entity_poly.entity_id
_entity_poly.type
_entity_poly.pdbx_seq_one_letter_code
_entity_poly.pdbx_strand_id
1 'polypeptide(L)' 'SLKSPGASAVIYGGVDAKALRFDGVADAMRVPQTELRLFGKPESFVKRRMGVALAHDEDVERARTLAKEAAAKVVPRAAD' A
#
# COMPACT_ATOMS: atom_id res chain seq x y z
N SER A 1 -2.16 -18.98 -14.68
CA SER A 1 -0.86 -18.67 -15.29
C SER A 1 -0.20 -17.57 -14.47
N LEU A 2 1.01 -17.79 -13.95
CA LEU A 2 1.84 -16.73 -13.35
C LEU A 2 2.38 -15.88 -14.51
N LYS A 3 1.92 -14.63 -14.64
CA LYS A 3 2.20 -13.79 -15.81
C LYS A 3 3.57 -13.09 -15.75
N SER A 4 4.08 -12.82 -14.56
CA SER A 4 5.40 -12.20 -14.30
C SER A 4 5.74 -12.31 -12.80
N PRO A 5 7.02 -12.18 -12.40
CA PRO A 5 7.40 -11.97 -11.01
C PRO A 5 6.60 -10.85 -10.35
N GLY A 6 6.40 -10.97 -9.03
CA GLY A 6 5.64 -10.01 -8.25
C GLY A 6 6.20 -9.80 -6.85
N ALA A 7 5.93 -8.63 -6.29
CA ALA A 7 6.32 -8.26 -4.94
C ALA A 7 5.19 -7.51 -4.25
N SER A 8 5.31 -7.37 -2.93
CA SER A 8 4.34 -6.64 -2.12
C SER A 8 5.01 -5.80 -1.05
N ALA A 9 4.35 -4.70 -0.66
CA ALA A 9 4.77 -3.83 0.43
C ALA A 9 3.58 -3.45 1.30
N VAL A 10 3.75 -3.58 2.61
CA VAL A 10 2.69 -3.34 3.61
C VAL A 10 2.48 -1.85 3.80
N ILE A 11 1.21 -1.43 3.88
CA ILE A 11 0.81 -0.10 4.33
C ILE A 11 0.45 -0.23 5.82
N TYR A 12 1.29 0.35 6.67
CA TYR A 12 1.08 0.37 8.12
C TYR A 12 0.17 1.51 8.55
N GLY A 13 -0.49 1.34 9.68
CA GLY A 13 -1.42 2.29 10.25
C GLY A 13 -0.78 3.61 10.68
N GLY A 14 0.43 3.59 11.24
CA GLY A 14 1.22 4.79 11.56
C GLY A 14 0.67 5.70 12.66
N VAL A 15 -0.64 5.65 12.92
CA VAL A 15 -1.38 6.46 13.88
C VAL A 15 -2.40 5.60 14.63
N ASP A 16 -2.62 5.93 15.90
CA ASP A 16 -3.71 5.39 16.70
C ASP A 16 -4.98 6.20 16.41
N ALA A 17 -6.01 5.55 15.85
CA ALA A 17 -7.27 6.22 15.51
C ALA A 17 -8.44 5.23 15.39
N LYS A 18 -9.64 5.67 15.78
CA LYS A 18 -10.89 4.90 15.72
C LYS A 18 -11.62 4.97 14.38
N ALA A 19 -11.18 5.86 13.49
CA ALA A 19 -11.64 6.00 12.12
C ALA A 19 -10.48 6.51 11.27
N LEU A 20 -10.35 6.01 10.03
CA LEU A 20 -9.20 6.30 9.16
C LEU A 20 -9.65 6.79 7.78
N ARG A 21 -8.85 7.70 7.23
CA ARG A 21 -8.77 7.99 5.79
C ARG A 21 -7.37 7.69 5.27
N PHE A 22 -7.25 7.53 3.95
CA PHE A 22 -5.98 7.30 3.28
C PHE A 22 -5.72 8.41 2.27
N ASP A 23 -4.67 9.18 2.53
CA ASP A 23 -4.18 10.20 1.59
C ASP A 23 -3.21 9.56 0.58
N GLY A 24 -2.99 10.24 -0.55
CA GLY A 24 -1.98 9.83 -1.55
C GLY A 24 -2.34 8.59 -2.37
N VAL A 25 -3.57 8.06 -2.23
CA VAL A 25 -4.05 6.90 -3.00
C VAL A 25 -3.94 7.14 -4.51
N ALA A 26 -4.33 8.31 -4.99
CA ALA A 26 -4.26 8.64 -6.41
C ALA A 26 -2.81 8.63 -6.95
N ASP A 27 -1.85 9.14 -6.18
CA ASP A 27 -0.44 9.17 -6.59
C ASP A 27 0.21 7.78 -6.50
N ALA A 28 -0.20 6.99 -5.51
CA ALA A 28 0.19 5.59 -5.41
C ALA A 28 -0.31 4.77 -6.61
N MET A 29 -1.54 5.01 -7.08
CA MET A 29 -2.10 4.36 -8.27
C MET A 29 -1.45 4.81 -9.60
N ARG A 30 -0.67 5.90 -9.60
CA ARG A 30 0.13 6.31 -10.76
C ARG A 30 1.44 5.52 -10.89
N VAL A 31 1.85 4.75 -9.86
CA VAL A 31 3.04 3.91 -9.95
C VAL A 31 2.74 2.76 -10.94
N PRO A 32 3.56 2.58 -12.00
CA PRO A 32 3.30 1.59 -13.03
C PRO A 32 3.18 0.16 -12.47
N GLN A 33 2.28 -0.63 -13.05
CA GLN A 33 2.13 -2.06 -12.74
C GLN A 33 1.85 -2.35 -11.25
N THR A 34 1.18 -1.41 -10.58
CA THR A 34 0.83 -1.55 -9.16
C THR A 34 -0.67 -1.63 -8.91
N GLU A 35 -1.04 -2.34 -7.85
CA GLU A 35 -2.38 -2.39 -7.31
C GLU A 35 -2.35 -2.09 -5.82
N LEU A 36 -3.40 -1.45 -5.30
CA LEU A 36 -3.58 -1.22 -3.86
C LEU A 36 -4.74 -2.06 -3.33
N ARG A 37 -4.51 -2.71 -2.18
CA ARG A 37 -5.56 -3.41 -1.43
C ARG A 37 -5.61 -2.87 -0.01
N LEU A 38 -6.60 -2.03 0.26
CA LEU A 38 -6.88 -1.48 1.59
C LEU A 38 -7.88 -2.40 2.29
N PHE A 39 -7.63 -2.74 3.55
CA PHE A 39 -8.38 -3.80 4.26
C PHE A 39 -9.68 -3.33 4.91
N GLY A 40 -10.02 -2.04 4.82
CA GLY A 40 -11.28 -1.50 5.37
C GLY A 40 -11.44 -1.67 6.88
N LYS A 41 -10.33 -1.76 7.64
CA LYS A 41 -10.39 -1.92 9.09
C LYS A 41 -10.91 -0.64 9.74
N PRO A 42 -11.80 -0.73 10.74
CA PRO A 42 -12.43 0.45 11.34
C PRO A 42 -11.43 1.32 12.13
N GLU A 43 -10.39 0.71 12.69
CA GLU A 43 -9.40 1.37 13.56
C GLU A 43 -7.97 0.99 13.20
N SER A 44 -7.03 1.85 13.60
CA SER A 44 -5.59 1.73 13.38
C SER A 44 -4.81 1.89 14.68
N PHE A 45 -3.61 1.29 14.68
CA PHE A 45 -2.53 1.57 15.61
C PHE A 45 -1.20 1.52 14.87
N VAL A 46 -0.12 2.05 15.45
CA VAL A 46 1.18 2.31 14.79
C VAL A 46 1.65 1.16 13.86
N LYS A 47 1.63 -0.10 14.33
CA LYS A 47 2.09 -1.27 13.56
C LYS A 47 0.97 -2.13 12.97
N ARG A 48 -0.29 -1.66 12.96
CA ARG A 48 -1.40 -2.41 12.34
C ARG A 48 -1.23 -2.40 10.83
N ARG A 49 -1.33 -3.57 10.18
CA ARG A 49 -1.36 -3.63 8.71
C ARG A 49 -2.72 -3.16 8.22
N MET A 50 -2.75 -2.09 7.44
CA MET A 50 -3.97 -1.45 6.94
C MET A 50 -4.23 -1.71 5.47
N GLY A 51 -3.18 -2.06 4.73
CA GLY A 51 -3.28 -2.50 3.35
C GLY A 51 -1.98 -3.07 2.83
N VAL A 52 -1.96 -3.35 1.54
CA VAL A 52 -0.78 -3.80 0.81
C VAL A 52 -0.78 -3.18 -0.59
N ALA A 53 0.39 -2.74 -1.03
CA ALA A 53 0.66 -2.47 -2.44
C ALA A 53 1.25 -3.74 -3.07
N LEU A 54 0.71 -4.13 -4.21
CA LEU A 54 1.21 -5.20 -5.05
C LEU A 54 1.85 -4.58 -6.28
N ALA A 55 2.93 -5.17 -6.77
CA ALA A 55 3.53 -4.80 -8.03
C ALA A 55 4.02 -6.03 -8.78
N HIS A 56 4.07 -5.93 -10.10
CA HIS A 56 4.57 -6.99 -10.94
C HIS A 56 5.50 -6.44 -12.03
N ASP A 57 6.57 -7.16 -12.32
CA ASP A 57 7.59 -6.75 -13.29
C ASP A 57 8.34 -8.00 -13.80
N GLU A 58 9.13 -7.86 -14.85
CA GLU A 58 10.00 -8.95 -15.34
C GLU A 58 11.17 -9.19 -14.37
N ASP A 59 11.58 -8.17 -13.60
CA ASP A 59 12.57 -8.26 -12.54
C ASP A 59 11.92 -8.14 -11.14
N VAL A 60 12.14 -9.14 -10.28
CA VAL A 60 11.62 -9.16 -8.91
C VAL A 60 12.12 -7.98 -8.05
N GLU A 61 13.34 -7.49 -8.26
CA GLU A 61 13.86 -6.36 -7.50
C GLU A 61 13.24 -5.04 -7.96
N ARG A 62 12.91 -4.94 -9.24
CA ARG A 62 12.11 -3.84 -9.77
C ARG A 62 10.67 -3.89 -9.23
N ALA A 63 10.02 -5.06 -9.25
CA ALA A 63 8.71 -5.24 -8.64
C ALA A 63 8.72 -4.85 -7.16
N ARG A 64 9.76 -5.23 -6.40
CA ARG A 64 9.92 -4.86 -4.99
C ARG A 64 10.03 -3.34 -4.81
N THR A 65 10.75 -2.67 -5.69
CA THR A 65 10.93 -1.21 -5.68
C THR A 65 9.60 -0.50 -5.94
N LEU A 66 8.87 -0.93 -6.99
CA LEU A 66 7.55 -0.38 -7.34
C LEU A 66 6.52 -0.58 -6.21
N ALA A 67 6.47 -1.78 -5.61
CA ALA A 67 5.57 -2.04 -4.49
C ALA A 67 5.87 -1.13 -3.30
N LYS A 68 7.15 -0.96 -2.95
CA LYS A 68 7.58 -0.06 -1.87
C LYS A 68 7.24 1.40 -2.17
N GLU A 69 7.47 1.85 -3.41
CA GLU A 69 7.13 3.21 -3.84
C GLU A 69 5.63 3.47 -3.70
N ALA A 70 4.79 2.58 -4.23
CA ALA A 70 3.34 2.72 -4.14
C ALA A 70 2.85 2.71 -2.68
N ALA A 71 3.36 1.80 -1.84
CA ALA A 71 3.00 1.77 -0.42
C ALA A 71 3.43 3.03 0.34
N ALA A 72 4.60 3.60 0.02
CA ALA A 72 5.12 4.80 0.67
C ALA A 72 4.32 6.07 0.35
N LYS A 73 3.60 6.09 -0.78
CA LYS A 73 2.72 7.21 -1.16
C LYS A 73 1.39 7.20 -0.41
N VAL A 74 0.96 6.06 0.13
CA VAL A 74 -0.29 5.95 0.89
C VAL A 74 -0.04 6.33 2.35
N VAL A 75 -0.70 7.39 2.82
CA VAL A 75 -0.57 7.88 4.19
C VAL A 75 -1.88 7.73 4.94
N PRO A 76 -1.98 6.78 5.89
CA PRO A 76 -3.13 6.71 6.77
C PRO A 76 -3.17 7.92 7.73
N ARG A 77 -4.36 8.51 7.87
CA ARG A 77 -4.65 9.63 8.78
C ARG A 77 -5.89 9.32 9.59
N ALA A 78 -5.95 9.86 10.81
CA ALA A 78 -7.22 9.92 11.53
C ALA A 78 -8.27 10.62 10.66
N ALA A 79 -9.46 10.05 10.59
CA ALA A 79 -10.61 10.74 10.02
C ALA A 79 -11.13 11.76 11.04
N ASP A 80 -11.42 12.97 10.56
CA ASP A 80 -12.06 14.04 11.34
C ASP A 80 -13.57 13.76 11.49
#